data_AF-L8FXG1-F1
#
_entry.id   AF-L8FXG1-F1
#
_cell.length_a   1.000
_cell.length_b   1.000
_cell.length_c   1.000
_cell.angle_alpha   90.00
_cell.angle_beta   90.00
_cell.angle_gamma   90.00
#
_symmetry.space_group_name_H-M   'P 1'
#
loop_
_entity.id
_entity.type
_entity.pdbx_description
1 polymer ?
#
loop_
_entity_poly.entity_id
_entity_poly.type
_entity_poly.pdbx_seq_one_letter_code
_entity_poly.pdbx_strand_id
1 'polypeptide(L)'
;MPLESLAKAGNPGIIMICGVQGDFTKDIVTHPPKTVWTRELKFTGVGQASAMVNKGIRICTGTGIGAALSTCIQNPNWFLIWIGSDQEKTFGPTDSRKQGGRPDTMELLKATWASFGAEVIFITSNMQGNDEMMQGYREAGLHAFGTLWDF
;
A
#
# COMPACT_ATOMS: atom_id res chain seq x y z
N MET A 1 14.10 -8.84 -4.75
CA MET A 1 12.94 -8.05 -4.29
C MET A 1 12.45 -7.23 -5.47
N PRO A 2 11.14 -7.24 -5.81
CA PRO A 2 10.65 -6.37 -6.87
C PRO A 2 10.79 -4.91 -6.40
N LEU A 3 11.56 -4.12 -7.15
CA LEU A 3 11.54 -2.67 -7.01
C LEU A 3 10.29 -2.18 -7.73
N GLU A 4 9.43 -1.44 -7.03
CA GLU A 4 8.17 -0.98 -7.61
C GLU A 4 8.33 0.41 -8.25
N SER A 5 7.99 0.48 -9.53
CA SER A 5 7.90 1.71 -10.30
C SER A 5 6.48 2.28 -10.21
N LEU A 6 6.34 3.50 -9.71
CA LEU A 6 5.11 4.28 -9.72
C LEU A 6 5.23 5.31 -10.85
N ALA A 7 4.18 5.49 -11.65
CA ALA A 7 4.06 6.63 -12.53
C ALA A 7 2.96 7.54 -11.98
N LYS A 8 3.15 8.85 -11.98
CA LYS A 8 2.08 9.81 -11.66
C LYS A 8 1.41 10.23 -12.96
N ALA A 9 0.07 10.22 -13.01
CA ALA A 9 -0.67 10.69 -14.18
C ALA A 9 -0.22 12.11 -14.57
N GLY A 10 0.19 12.29 -15.83
CA GLY A 10 0.67 13.58 -16.36
C GLY A 10 2.14 13.93 -16.07
N ASN A 11 2.93 13.06 -15.43
CA ASN A 11 4.36 13.24 -15.26
C ASN A 11 5.13 12.05 -15.84
N PRO A 12 6.04 12.24 -16.82
CA PRO A 12 6.75 11.14 -17.47
C PRO A 12 7.78 10.44 -16.57
N GLY A 13 8.04 10.95 -15.35
CA GLY A 13 8.97 10.36 -14.41
C GLY A 13 8.46 9.07 -13.75
N ILE A 14 9.32 8.05 -13.69
CA ILE A 14 9.11 6.85 -12.86
C ILE A 14 9.63 7.13 -11.45
N ILE A 15 8.78 6.95 -10.45
CA ILE A 15 9.13 6.97 -9.02
C ILE A 15 9.46 5.54 -8.62
N MET A 16 10.61 5.32 -8.01
CA MET A 16 10.94 4.02 -7.40
C MET A 16 10.90 4.15 -5.89
N ILE A 17 10.18 3.25 -5.22
CA ILE A 17 10.25 3.10 -3.77
C ILE A 17 11.09 1.87 -3.45
N CYS A 18 12.15 2.06 -2.66
CA CYS A 18 13.05 1.01 -2.25
C CYS A 18 13.13 0.93 -0.73
N GLY A 19 12.56 -0.13 -0.15
CA GLY A 19 12.76 -0.46 1.27
C GLY A 19 14.10 -1.17 1.48
N VAL A 20 14.84 -0.79 2.53
CA VAL A 20 16.13 -1.42 2.87
C VAL A 20 15.89 -2.78 3.52
N GLN A 21 16.30 -3.85 2.82
CA GLN A 21 16.07 -5.25 3.19
C GLN A 21 17.32 -6.14 3.02
N GLY A 22 18.49 -5.51 2.89
CA GLY A 22 19.78 -6.16 2.68
C GLY A 22 20.75 -5.24 1.94
N ASP A 23 21.99 -5.71 1.76
CA ASP A 23 23.09 -4.89 1.26
C ASP A 23 22.80 -4.27 -0.11
N PHE A 24 22.20 -5.03 -1.03
CA PHE A 24 21.83 -4.52 -2.35
C PHE A 24 20.86 -3.33 -2.28
N THR A 25 19.75 -3.47 -1.54
CA THR A 25 18.77 -2.37 -1.38
C THR A 25 19.32 -1.22 -0.56
N LYS A 26 20.20 -1.50 0.40
CA LYS A 26 20.88 -0.47 1.18
C LYS A 26 21.77 0.36 0.27
N ASP A 27 22.56 -0.29 -0.58
CA ASP A 27 23.45 0.37 -1.53
C ASP A 27 22.68 1.26 -2.53
N ILE A 28 21.55 0.80 -3.06
CA ILE A 28 20.68 1.63 -3.92
C ILE A 28 20.19 2.89 -3.20
N VAL A 29 19.82 2.77 -1.92
CA VAL A 29 19.31 3.91 -1.14
C VAL A 29 20.45 4.86 -0.74
N THR A 30 21.61 4.35 -0.36
CA THR A 30 22.76 5.16 0.07
C THR A 30 23.53 5.77 -1.10
N HIS A 31 23.57 5.06 -2.23
CA HIS A 31 24.28 5.44 -3.46
C HIS A 31 23.35 5.31 -4.68
N PRO A 32 22.39 6.25 -4.86
CA PRO A 32 21.40 6.15 -5.94
C PRO A 32 22.07 6.09 -7.34
N PRO A 33 21.77 5.06 -8.15
CA PRO A 33 22.38 4.92 -9.47
C PRO A 33 21.82 5.97 -10.45
N LYS A 34 22.66 6.42 -11.39
CA LYS A 34 22.24 7.34 -12.47
C LYS A 34 21.31 6.67 -13.50
N THR A 35 21.41 5.35 -13.63
CA THR A 35 20.67 4.55 -14.61
C THR A 35 20.25 3.23 -13.99
N VAL A 36 19.00 2.82 -14.22
CA VAL A 36 18.46 1.54 -13.76
C VAL A 36 17.95 0.76 -14.96
N TRP A 37 18.38 -0.50 -15.08
CA TRP A 37 17.83 -1.42 -16.07
C TRP A 37 16.46 -1.89 -15.61
N THR A 38 15.42 -1.67 -16.42
CA THR A 38 14.08 -2.16 -16.12
C THR A 38 13.65 -3.18 -17.17
N ARG A 39 12.84 -4.16 -16.75
CA ARG A 39 12.18 -5.06 -17.70
C ARG A 39 11.08 -4.30 -18.43
N GLU A 40 11.01 -4.45 -19.74
CA GLU A 40 9.95 -3.85 -20.56
C GLU A 40 8.58 -4.48 -20.25
N LEU A 41 8.54 -5.80 -20.07
CA LEU A 41 7.34 -6.50 -19.64
C LEU A 41 7.03 -6.17 -18.17
N LYS A 42 5.89 -5.48 -17.95
CA LYS A 42 5.31 -5.24 -16.62
C LYS A 42 4.17 -6.23 -16.42
N PHE A 43 4.29 -7.10 -15.43
CA PHE A 43 3.23 -8.07 -15.11
C PHE A 43 2.03 -7.37 -14.50
N THR A 44 0.84 -7.82 -14.90
CA THR A 44 -0.45 -7.39 -14.40
C THR A 44 -0.59 -7.86 -12.94
N GLY A 45 -0.37 -6.95 -11.99
CA GLY A 45 -0.53 -7.24 -10.54
C GLY A 45 -1.92 -6.90 -10.02
N VAL A 46 -2.16 -7.08 -8.72
CA VAL A 46 -3.45 -6.75 -8.06
C VAL A 46 -3.84 -5.29 -8.23
N GLY A 47 -2.87 -4.39 -8.41
CA GLY A 47 -3.13 -3.00 -8.78
C GLY A 47 -3.95 -2.83 -10.07
N GLN A 48 -4.02 -3.82 -10.96
CA GLN A 48 -4.82 -3.74 -12.18
C GLN A 48 -6.29 -4.06 -11.96
N ALA A 49 -6.61 -4.92 -10.98
CA ALA A 49 -7.99 -5.14 -10.55
C ALA A 49 -8.64 -3.84 -10.00
N SER A 50 -7.80 -2.87 -9.62
CA SER A 50 -8.26 -1.55 -9.17
C SER A 50 -9.03 -0.77 -10.23
N ALA A 51 -8.79 -1.04 -11.52
CA ALA A 51 -9.47 -0.39 -12.63
C ALA A 51 -10.92 -0.89 -12.80
N MET A 52 -11.30 -2.00 -12.16
CA MET A 52 -12.65 -2.57 -12.25
C MET A 52 -13.62 -1.98 -11.22
N VAL A 53 -13.13 -1.17 -10.29
CA VAL A 53 -13.94 -0.57 -9.22
C VAL A 53 -13.84 0.95 -9.29
N ASN A 54 -14.92 1.64 -8.93
CA ASN A 54 -14.95 3.09 -9.04
C ASN A 54 -14.24 3.74 -7.85
N LYS A 55 -14.45 3.23 -6.64
CA LYS A 55 -13.89 3.81 -5.40
C LYS A 55 -13.47 2.74 -4.39
N GLY A 56 -12.20 2.76 -3.99
CA GLY A 56 -11.64 1.69 -3.17
C GLY A 56 -10.69 2.16 -2.08
N ILE A 57 -10.42 1.28 -1.12
CA ILE A 57 -9.39 1.48 -0.09
C ILE A 57 -8.24 0.51 -0.36
N ARG A 58 -7.02 1.02 -0.41
CA ARG A 58 -5.81 0.20 -0.28
C ARG A 58 -5.38 0.24 1.17
N ILE A 59 -5.35 -0.90 1.85
CA ILE A 59 -4.69 -1.03 3.13
C ILE A 59 -3.41 -1.85 2.99
N CYS A 60 -2.32 -1.36 3.59
CA CYS A 60 -1.05 -2.08 3.59
C CYS A 60 -0.35 -2.02 4.94
N THR A 61 0.45 -3.05 5.23
CA THR A 61 1.34 -3.08 6.40
C THR A 61 2.81 -3.08 5.98
N GLY A 62 3.65 -2.31 6.68
CA GLY A 62 5.10 -2.27 6.44
C GLY A 62 5.49 -1.90 5.00
N THR A 63 6.36 -2.70 4.38
CA THR A 63 6.89 -2.45 3.02
C THR A 63 5.87 -2.65 1.89
N GLY A 64 4.69 -3.18 2.19
CA GLY A 64 3.58 -3.30 1.24
C GLY A 64 3.05 -1.97 0.69
N ILE A 65 3.54 -0.82 1.21
CA ILE A 65 3.20 0.51 0.73
C ILE A 65 3.53 0.73 -0.75
N GLY A 66 4.59 0.11 -1.31
CA GLY A 66 4.92 0.28 -2.73
C GLY A 66 3.71 -0.01 -3.62
N ALA A 67 3.11 -1.19 -3.43
CA ALA A 67 2.00 -1.68 -4.24
C ALA A 67 0.74 -0.86 -4.03
N ALA A 68 0.44 -0.50 -2.78
CA ALA A 68 -0.75 0.26 -2.41
C ALA A 68 -0.66 1.71 -2.91
N LEU A 69 0.45 2.38 -2.66
CA LEU A 69 0.67 3.77 -3.02
C LEU A 69 0.69 3.97 -4.54
N SER A 70 1.17 2.97 -5.30
CA SER A 70 1.11 3.00 -6.77
C SER A 70 -0.31 3.27 -7.28
N THR A 71 -1.30 2.59 -6.70
CA THR A 71 -2.71 2.71 -7.09
C THR A 71 -3.26 4.08 -6.69
N CYS A 72 -3.00 4.50 -5.45
CA CYS A 72 -3.57 5.74 -4.90
C CYS A 72 -2.97 7.00 -5.53
N ILE A 73 -1.71 6.98 -5.97
CA ILE A 73 -1.10 8.12 -6.70
C ILE A 73 -1.64 8.22 -8.13
N GLN A 74 -1.98 7.10 -8.75
CA GLN A 74 -2.48 7.05 -10.12
C GLN A 74 -3.98 7.35 -10.22
N ASN A 75 -4.75 7.08 -9.17
CA ASN A 75 -6.19 7.23 -9.17
C ASN A 75 -6.68 7.88 -7.86
N PRO A 76 -7.29 9.09 -7.90
CA PRO A 76 -7.76 9.80 -6.71
C PRO A 76 -8.97 9.14 -6.03
N ASN A 77 -9.63 8.17 -6.68
CA ASN A 77 -10.71 7.41 -6.08
C ASN A 77 -10.22 6.27 -5.18
N TRP A 78 -8.93 6.24 -4.87
CA TRP A 78 -8.33 5.26 -3.97
C TRP A 78 -7.77 5.91 -2.72
N PHE A 79 -8.29 5.47 -1.57
CA PHE A 79 -7.81 5.93 -0.27
C PHE A 79 -6.73 4.99 0.26
N LEU A 80 -5.59 5.54 0.71
CA LEU A 80 -4.50 4.75 1.30
C LEU A 80 -4.62 4.73 2.82
N ILE A 81 -4.69 3.53 3.40
CA ILE A 81 -4.42 3.29 4.81
C ILE A 81 -3.09 2.54 4.88
N TRP A 82 -2.12 3.13 5.58
CA TRP A 82 -0.84 2.49 5.79
C TRP A 82 -0.56 2.32 7.27
N ILE A 83 -0.35 1.08 7.67
CA ILE A 83 0.01 0.72 9.03
C ILE A 83 1.49 0.36 9.03
N GLY A 84 2.30 1.20 9.64
CA GLY A 84 3.71 0.92 9.88
C GLY A 84 4.10 1.26 11.31
N SER A 85 5.08 0.54 11.82
CA SER A 85 5.75 0.86 13.08
C SER A 85 6.71 2.03 12.89
N ASP A 86 6.85 2.88 13.90
CA ASP A 86 7.91 3.89 14.01
C ASP A 86 8.07 4.77 12.75
N GLN A 87 6.96 5.34 12.27
CA GLN A 87 6.93 6.23 11.11
C GLN A 87 7.89 7.42 11.26
N GLU A 88 7.96 8.02 12.46
CA GLU A 88 8.89 9.12 12.75
C GLU A 88 10.36 8.71 12.60
N LYS A 89 10.71 7.48 13.00
CA LYS A 89 12.06 6.96 12.87
C LYS A 89 12.41 6.65 11.41
N THR A 90 11.41 6.26 10.62
CA THR A 90 11.61 5.78 9.24
C THR A 90 11.57 6.91 8.21
N PHE A 91 10.71 7.91 8.39
CA PHE A 91 10.49 9.00 7.43
C PHE A 91 10.81 10.39 7.98
N GLY A 92 11.23 10.49 9.24
CA GLY A 92 11.41 11.78 9.93
C GLY A 92 10.10 12.32 10.47
N PRO A 93 10.06 13.59 10.93
CA PRO A 93 8.87 14.18 11.54
C PRO A 93 7.67 14.13 10.58
N THR A 94 6.68 13.32 10.93
CA THR A 94 5.40 13.23 10.21
C THR A 94 4.33 14.00 10.99
N ASP A 95 3.36 14.61 10.29
CA ASP A 95 2.17 15.23 10.91
C ASP A 95 1.17 14.18 11.44
N SER A 96 1.70 13.05 11.90
CA SER A 96 0.95 11.96 12.50
C SER A 96 0.64 12.33 13.93
N ARG A 97 -0.64 12.57 14.24
CA ARG A 97 -1.11 12.61 15.63
C ARG A 97 -0.59 11.34 16.32
N LYS A 98 0.24 11.50 17.35
CA LYS A 98 0.78 10.40 18.18
C LYS A 98 -0.36 9.72 18.94
N GLN A 99 -1.18 8.93 18.25
CA GLN A 99 -1.92 7.88 18.92
C GLN A 99 -0.93 6.75 19.14
N GLY A 100 -0.52 6.56 20.38
CA GLY A 100 0.38 5.48 20.75
C GLY A 100 -0.26 4.12 20.44
N GLY A 101 0.53 3.20 19.90
CA GLY A 101 0.09 1.85 19.56
C GLY A 101 -0.43 1.69 18.13
N ARG A 102 -0.64 0.43 17.74
CA ARG A 102 -1.30 0.11 16.47
C ARG A 102 -2.76 0.55 16.58
N PRO A 103 -3.28 1.40 15.68
CA PRO A 103 -4.69 1.81 15.73
C PRO A 103 -5.59 0.59 15.56
N ASP A 104 -6.79 0.65 16.14
CA ASP A 104 -7.84 -0.32 15.82
C ASP A 104 -8.10 -0.23 14.31
N THR A 105 -7.58 -1.22 13.60
CA THR A 105 -7.55 -1.24 12.15
C THR A 105 -8.98 -1.35 11.63
N MET A 106 -9.84 -2.11 12.32
CA MET A 106 -11.23 -2.31 11.92
C MET A 106 -12.06 -1.04 12.12
N GLU A 107 -11.86 -0.32 13.22
CA GLU A 107 -12.53 0.96 13.45
C GLU A 107 -12.13 2.00 12.39
N LEU A 108 -10.81 2.16 12.16
CA LEU A 108 -10.28 3.07 11.16
C LEU A 108 -10.84 2.77 9.76
N LEU A 109 -10.93 1.50 9.40
CA LEU A 109 -11.47 1.08 8.11
C LEU A 109 -12.97 1.28 7.98
N LYS A 110 -13.77 0.98 9.01
CA LYS A 110 -15.22 1.25 8.98
C LYS A 110 -15.49 2.75 8.83
N ALA A 111 -14.75 3.58 9.57
CA ALA A 111 -14.85 5.03 9.48
C ALA A 111 -14.43 5.53 8.08
N THR A 112 -13.34 5.01 7.53
CA THR A 112 -12.86 5.38 6.18
C THR A 112 -13.82 4.91 5.10
N TRP A 113 -14.33 3.68 5.19
CA TRP A 113 -15.31 3.12 4.25
C TRP A 113 -16.54 4.02 4.15
N ALA A 114 -17.14 4.37 5.29
CA ALA A 114 -18.34 5.20 5.32
C ALA A 114 -18.06 6.64 4.85
N SER A 115 -17.00 7.28 5.34
CA SER A 115 -16.68 8.67 5.00
C SER A 115 -16.20 8.86 3.56
N PHE A 116 -15.42 7.92 3.04
CA PHE A 116 -14.93 7.95 1.67
C PHE A 116 -15.96 7.43 0.67
N GLY A 117 -16.91 6.58 1.10
CA GLY A 117 -17.86 5.91 0.21
C GLY A 117 -17.18 4.83 -0.62
N ALA A 118 -16.35 4.01 0.02
CA ALA A 118 -15.63 2.92 -0.66
C ALA A 118 -16.56 1.74 -0.99
N GLU A 119 -16.23 1.02 -2.06
CA GLU A 119 -16.97 -0.16 -2.54
C GLU A 119 -16.19 -1.46 -2.31
N VAL A 120 -14.87 -1.35 -2.13
CA VAL A 120 -13.97 -2.47 -1.93
C VAL A 120 -12.73 -2.07 -1.11
N ILE A 121 -12.16 -3.05 -0.40
CA ILE A 121 -10.88 -2.94 0.29
C ILE A 121 -9.89 -3.95 -0.31
N PHE A 122 -8.70 -3.50 -0.71
CA PHE A 122 -7.59 -4.37 -1.09
C PHE A 122 -6.52 -4.34 0.00
N ILE A 123 -6.15 -5.53 0.49
CA ILE A 123 -5.26 -5.73 1.63
C ILE A 123 -3.90 -6.25 1.17
N THR A 124 -2.83 -5.56 1.55
CA THR A 124 -1.45 -6.01 1.37
C THR A 124 -0.78 -6.10 2.73
N SER A 125 -0.85 -7.28 3.36
CA SER A 125 -0.30 -7.54 4.69
C SER A 125 0.37 -8.92 4.77
N ASN A 126 1.08 -9.17 5.87
CA ASN A 126 1.43 -10.54 6.28
C ASN A 126 0.17 -11.39 6.54
N MET A 127 0.33 -12.71 6.63
CA MET A 127 -0.76 -13.68 6.77
C MET A 127 -1.67 -13.36 7.96
N GLN A 128 -1.09 -13.20 9.17
CA GLN A 128 -1.86 -12.85 10.37
C GLN A 128 -2.69 -11.57 10.19
N GLY A 129 -2.07 -10.48 9.71
CA GLY A 129 -2.80 -9.23 9.51
C GLY A 129 -3.87 -9.35 8.43
N ASN A 130 -3.63 -10.15 7.39
CA ASN A 130 -4.63 -10.44 6.37
C ASN A 130 -5.83 -11.17 6.96
N ASP A 131 -5.60 -12.24 7.71
CA ASP A 131 -6.65 -13.09 8.29
C ASP A 131 -7.52 -12.31 9.29
N GLU A 132 -6.88 -11.56 10.20
CA GLU A 132 -7.57 -10.70 11.17
C GLU A 132 -8.50 -9.70 10.46
N MET A 133 -7.98 -9.04 9.42
CA MET A 133 -8.74 -8.07 8.64
C MET A 133 -9.85 -8.75 7.84
N MET A 134 -9.56 -9.84 7.13
CA MET A 134 -10.53 -10.58 6.31
C MET A 134 -11.69 -11.13 7.14
N GLN A 135 -11.42 -11.65 8.34
CA GLN A 135 -12.46 -12.10 9.26
C GLN A 135 -13.33 -10.92 9.72
N GLY A 136 -12.71 -9.83 10.19
CA GLY A 136 -13.42 -8.65 10.65
C GLY A 136 -14.30 -8.00 9.57
N TYR A 137 -13.92 -8.09 8.30
CA TYR A 137 -14.70 -7.55 7.18
C TYR A 137 -15.90 -8.40 6.81
N ARG A 138 -15.75 -9.73 6.80
CA ARG A 138 -16.87 -10.63 6.54
C ARG A 138 -17.99 -10.42 7.55
N GLU A 139 -17.64 -10.30 8.82
CA GLU A 139 -18.60 -10.03 9.91
C GLU A 139 -19.26 -8.66 9.79
N ALA A 140 -18.56 -7.67 9.20
CA ALA A 140 -19.07 -6.32 8.99
C ALA A 140 -19.80 -6.12 7.64
N GLY A 141 -19.90 -7.14 6.80
CA GLY A 141 -20.49 -7.05 5.45
C GLY A 141 -19.68 -6.19 4.47
N LEU A 142 -18.38 -6.03 4.70
CA LEU A 142 -17.47 -5.24 3.85
C LEU A 142 -16.81 -6.14 2.80
N HIS A 143 -16.73 -5.67 1.56
CA HIS A 143 -16.04 -6.39 0.50
C HIS A 143 -14.53 -6.15 0.59
N ALA A 144 -13.79 -7.19 0.93
CA ALA A 144 -12.35 -7.10 1.11
C ALA A 144 -11.61 -8.28 0.45
N PHE A 145 -10.43 -7.99 -0.09
CA PHE A 145 -9.58 -8.97 -0.78
C PHE A 145 -8.10 -8.80 -0.37
N GLY A 146 -7.52 -9.84 0.20
CA GLY A 146 -6.11 -10.06 0.38
C GLY A 146 -5.37 -10.28 -0.93
N THR A 147 -4.37 -9.45 -1.18
CA THR A 147 -3.57 -9.46 -2.40
C THR A 147 -2.60 -10.66 -2.51
N LEU A 148 -2.41 -11.41 -1.43
CA LEU A 148 -1.41 -12.49 -1.32
C LEU A 148 -1.94 -13.81 -0.72
N TRP A 149 -3.03 -13.77 0.05
CA TRP A 149 -3.43 -14.87 0.93
C TRP A 149 -4.88 -15.34 0.71
N ASP A 150 -5.53 -14.86 -0.36
CA ASP A 150 -6.94 -15.13 -0.65
C ASP A 150 -7.16 -16.30 -1.63
N PHE A 151 -6.15 -17.16 -1.81
CA PHE A 151 -6.19 -18.32 -2.71
C PHE A 151 -6.35 -19.63 -1.93
#